data_AF-A0A381WB53-F1
#
_entry.id   AF-A0A381WB53-F1
#
_cell.length_a   1.000
_cell.length_b   1.000
_cell.length_c   1.000
_cell.angle_alpha   90.00
_cell.angle_beta   90.00
_cell.angle_gamma   90.00
#
_symmetry.space_group_name_H-M   'P 1'
#
loop_
_entity.id
_entity.type
_entity.pdbx_description
1 polymer ?
#
loop_
_entity_poly.entity_id
_entity_poly.type
_entity_poly.pdbx_seq_one_letter_code
_entity_poly.pdbx_strand_id
1 'polypeptide(L)'
;MNILGIDFEDWFHPQLIKKNIKDEKHEARMFKGLEKIIEMLRGKNTVATFFVVGEVLENNPEIFDMIIENGHEIAFHTMYHDRIDTSYFRENFSNEIEKFSKLTNKKSKGFRAPTFSLNQNSSWIIDALANSGYLYDSSIVPAKTDLYGMPNADTKPYRISSQSLEKNDS
;
A
#
# COMPACT_ATOMS: atom_id res chain seq x y z
N MET A 1 -3.24 -17.52 -1.72
CA MET A 1 -2.41 -16.35 -2.09
C MET A 1 -3.19 -15.57 -3.12
N ASN A 2 -3.54 -14.32 -2.83
CA ASN A 2 -4.23 -13.46 -3.77
C ASN A 2 -3.19 -12.94 -4.77
N ILE A 3 -3.46 -13.05 -6.07
CA ILE A 3 -2.52 -12.60 -7.12
C ILE A 3 -2.93 -11.21 -7.64
N LEU A 4 -4.20 -10.83 -7.46
CA LEU A 4 -4.72 -9.52 -7.80
C LEU A 4 -4.56 -8.55 -6.62
N GLY A 5 -3.75 -7.52 -6.81
CA GLY A 5 -3.63 -6.38 -5.89
C GLY A 5 -4.28 -5.13 -6.48
N ILE A 6 -5.00 -4.37 -5.66
CA ILE A 6 -5.66 -3.11 -6.02
C ILE A 6 -5.12 -2.01 -5.10
N ASP A 7 -4.48 -1.00 -5.68
CA ASP A 7 -4.12 0.21 -4.93
C ASP A 7 -5.39 1.05 -4.78
N PHE A 8 -5.88 1.15 -3.55
CA PHE A 8 -7.13 1.80 -3.22
C PHE A 8 -6.83 3.18 -2.62
N GLU A 9 -6.68 4.13 -3.54
CA GLU A 9 -6.33 5.52 -3.33
C GLU A 9 -7.35 6.43 -4.02
N ASP A 10 -7.47 7.68 -3.58
CA ASP A 10 -8.34 8.70 -4.17
C ASP A 10 -7.64 9.46 -5.30
N TRP A 11 -8.43 10.14 -6.14
CA TRP A 11 -7.96 10.84 -7.35
C TRP A 11 -6.87 11.90 -7.10
N PHE A 12 -6.78 12.42 -5.87
CA PHE A 12 -5.80 13.42 -5.46
C PHE A 12 -4.53 12.84 -4.82
N HIS A 13 -4.47 11.53 -4.60
CA HIS A 13 -3.31 10.87 -4.00
C HIS A 13 -2.11 10.68 -4.95
N PRO A 14 -2.29 10.32 -6.24
CA PRO A 14 -1.16 10.04 -7.14
C PRO A 14 -0.17 11.19 -7.25
N GLN A 15 1.13 10.89 -7.12
CA GLN A 15 2.20 11.89 -7.07
C GLN A 15 2.32 12.75 -8.35
N LEU A 16 1.93 12.20 -9.49
CA LEU A 16 1.91 12.92 -10.76
C LEU A 16 0.80 13.98 -10.82
N ILE A 17 -0.29 13.76 -10.08
CA ILE A 17 -1.45 14.67 -10.05
C ILE A 17 -1.28 15.69 -8.92
N LYS A 18 -0.78 15.28 -7.73
CA LYS A 18 -0.57 16.16 -6.56
C LYS A 18 0.09 17.51 -6.90
N LYS A 19 1.07 17.53 -7.81
CA LYS A 19 1.78 18.76 -8.24
C LYS A 19 0.89 19.79 -8.97
N ASN A 20 -0.22 19.34 -9.53
CA ASN A 20 -1.11 20.13 -10.38
C ASN A 20 -2.42 20.49 -9.68
N ILE A 21 -2.70 19.91 -8.50
CA ILE A 21 -3.87 20.24 -7.69
C ILE A 21 -3.57 21.54 -6.95
N LYS A 22 -4.23 22.63 -7.34
CA LYS A 22 -4.18 23.92 -6.66
C LYS A 22 -5.60 24.30 -6.23
N ASP A 23 -5.75 24.64 -4.96
CA ASP A 23 -6.97 25.25 -4.43
C ASP A 23 -8.26 24.41 -4.57
N GLU A 24 -8.14 23.09 -4.73
CA GLU A 24 -9.28 22.18 -4.75
C GLU A 24 -9.51 21.53 -3.37
N LYS A 25 -10.77 21.42 -2.97
CA LYS A 25 -11.13 20.58 -1.83
C LYS A 25 -10.90 19.12 -2.22
N HIS A 26 -10.09 18.42 -1.43
CA HIS A 26 -9.89 16.97 -1.56
C HIS A 26 -11.15 16.22 -1.13
N GLU A 27 -12.13 16.17 -2.01
CA GLU A 27 -13.34 15.38 -1.80
C GLU A 27 -13.06 13.92 -2.18
N ALA A 28 -13.13 13.04 -1.19
CA ALA A 28 -13.06 11.59 -1.41
C ALA A 28 -14.22 11.14 -2.30
N ARG A 29 -13.91 10.36 -3.35
CA ARG A 29 -14.91 9.88 -4.33
C ARG A 29 -14.73 8.41 -4.68
N MET A 30 -13.53 7.86 -4.51
CA MET A 30 -13.21 6.50 -4.94
C MET A 30 -13.99 5.42 -4.20
N PHE A 31 -14.34 5.64 -2.92
CA PHE A 31 -15.15 4.71 -2.14
C PHE A 31 -16.50 4.37 -2.80
N LYS A 32 -17.08 5.29 -3.58
CA LYS A 32 -18.34 5.09 -4.32
C LYS A 32 -18.24 4.01 -5.41
N GLY A 33 -17.02 3.69 -5.86
CA GLY A 33 -16.76 2.63 -6.83
C GLY A 33 -16.57 1.25 -6.21
N LEU A 34 -16.37 1.16 -4.89
CA LEU A 34 -15.95 -0.06 -4.22
C LEU A 34 -16.98 -1.19 -4.34
N GLU A 35 -18.27 -0.89 -4.17
CA GLU A 35 -19.35 -1.87 -4.36
C GLU A 35 -19.26 -2.51 -5.75
N LYS A 36 -19.17 -1.71 -6.81
CA LYS A 36 -19.08 -2.21 -8.19
C LYS A 36 -17.85 -3.09 -8.40
N ILE A 37 -16.71 -2.71 -7.82
CA ILE A 37 -15.48 -3.52 -7.89
C ILE A 37 -15.72 -4.89 -7.22
N ILE A 38 -16.30 -4.91 -6.03
CA ILE A 38 -16.62 -6.14 -5.30
C ILE A 38 -17.62 -7.00 -6.07
N GLU A 39 -18.67 -6.40 -6.65
CA GLU A 39 -19.63 -7.13 -7.50
C GLU A 39 -18.95 -7.80 -8.70
N MET A 40 -18.03 -7.08 -9.36
CA MET A 40 -17.27 -7.62 -10.48
C MET A 40 -16.37 -8.78 -10.04
N LEU A 41 -15.65 -8.64 -8.92
CA LEU A 41 -14.79 -9.68 -8.35
C LEU A 41 -15.60 -10.92 -7.96
N ARG A 42 -16.74 -10.72 -7.30
CA ARG A 42 -17.69 -11.78 -6.92
C ARG A 42 -18.24 -12.51 -8.13
N GLY A 43 -18.64 -11.79 -9.19
CA GLY A 43 -19.12 -12.38 -10.44
C GLY A 43 -18.06 -13.22 -11.18
N LYS A 44 -16.79 -13.10 -10.79
CA LYS A 44 -15.66 -13.89 -11.28
C LYS A 44 -15.11 -14.88 -10.25
N ASN A 45 -15.78 -15.08 -9.11
CA ASN A 45 -15.29 -15.89 -7.99
C ASN A 45 -13.83 -15.59 -7.61
N THR A 46 -13.47 -14.30 -7.63
CA THR A 46 -12.10 -13.84 -7.43
C THR A 46 -12.01 -13.03 -6.14
N VAL A 47 -10.95 -13.24 -5.37
CA VAL A 47 -10.58 -12.41 -4.22
C VAL A 47 -9.33 -11.61 -4.52
N ALA A 48 -9.25 -10.41 -3.98
CA ALA A 48 -8.15 -9.47 -4.18
C ALA A 48 -7.58 -8.98 -2.85
N THR A 49 -6.41 -8.39 -2.92
CA THR A 49 -5.80 -7.62 -1.82
C THR A 49 -5.92 -6.14 -2.14
N PHE A 50 -6.55 -5.38 -1.26
CA PHE A 50 -6.69 -3.93 -1.35
C PHE A 50 -5.61 -3.25 -0.53
N PHE A 51 -4.68 -2.55 -1.19
CA PHE A 51 -3.69 -1.68 -0.55
C PHE A 51 -4.33 -0.32 -0.32
N VAL A 52 -4.82 -0.07 0.90
CA VAL A 52 -5.67 1.07 1.21
C VAL A 52 -4.85 2.21 1.81
N VAL A 53 -5.06 3.43 1.28
CA VAL A 53 -4.55 4.66 1.89
C VAL A 53 -5.34 4.95 3.16
N GLY A 54 -4.65 5.14 4.29
CA GLY A 54 -5.30 5.27 5.59
C GLY A 54 -6.34 6.39 5.68
N GLU A 55 -6.10 7.55 5.07
CA GLU A 55 -7.03 8.68 5.01
C GLU A 55 -8.38 8.30 4.38
N VAL A 56 -8.38 7.42 3.37
CA VAL A 56 -9.61 6.93 2.74
C VAL A 56 -10.46 6.17 3.77
N LEU A 57 -9.80 5.37 4.60
CA LEU A 57 -10.44 4.57 5.63
C LEU A 57 -10.85 5.39 6.86
N GLU A 58 -10.10 6.45 7.21
CA GLU A 58 -10.51 7.39 8.26
C GLU A 58 -11.81 8.11 7.92
N ASN A 59 -11.95 8.53 6.66
CA ASN A 59 -13.10 9.28 6.20
C ASN A 59 -14.32 8.40 5.90
N ASN A 60 -14.11 7.10 5.63
CA ASN A 60 -15.15 6.16 5.21
C ASN A 60 -14.88 4.78 5.86
N PRO A 61 -15.10 4.63 7.18
CA PRO A 61 -14.75 3.41 7.91
C PRO A 61 -15.47 2.15 7.40
N GLU A 62 -16.65 2.30 6.78
CA GLU A 62 -17.44 1.20 6.20
C GLU A 62 -16.71 0.44 5.08
N ILE A 63 -15.68 1.04 4.49
CA ILE A 63 -14.82 0.40 3.49
C ILE A 63 -14.16 -0.86 4.07
N PHE A 64 -13.73 -0.81 5.34
CA PHE A 64 -13.08 -1.94 5.99
C PHE A 64 -14.03 -3.13 6.07
N ASP A 65 -15.24 -2.93 6.56
CA ASP A 65 -16.23 -3.99 6.72
C ASP A 65 -16.59 -4.57 5.35
N MET A 66 -16.85 -3.72 4.36
CA MET A 66 -17.20 -4.15 3.02
C MET A 66 -16.09 -5.00 2.34
N ILE A 67 -14.80 -4.67 2.53
CA ILE A 67 -13.68 -5.47 2.02
C ILE A 67 -13.63 -6.83 2.73
N ILE A 68 -13.67 -6.83 4.07
CA ILE A 68 -13.46 -8.03 4.88
C ILE A 68 -14.64 -9.00 4.76
N GLU A 69 -15.88 -8.52 4.77
CA GLU A 69 -17.09 -9.35 4.68
C GLU A 69 -17.21 -10.06 3.32
N ASN A 70 -16.61 -9.49 2.27
CA ASN A 70 -16.55 -10.12 0.94
C ASN A 70 -15.31 -11.01 0.75
N GLY A 71 -14.56 -11.29 1.82
CA GLY A 71 -13.44 -12.23 1.81
C GLY A 71 -12.16 -11.68 1.15
N HIS A 72 -12.08 -10.37 0.95
CA HIS A 72 -10.88 -9.71 0.43
C HIS A 72 -9.88 -9.41 1.55
N GLU A 73 -8.62 -9.25 1.17
CA GLU A 73 -7.56 -8.84 2.10
C GLU A 73 -7.43 -7.32 2.10
N ILE A 74 -7.16 -6.73 3.27
CA ILE A 74 -6.75 -5.34 3.41
C ILE A 74 -5.26 -5.26 3.75
N ALA A 75 -4.55 -4.39 3.05
CA ALA A 75 -3.12 -4.15 3.16
C ALA A 75 -2.86 -2.64 3.25
N PHE A 76 -1.70 -2.27 3.77
CA PHE A 76 -1.36 -0.87 4.06
C PHE A 76 -0.68 -0.17 2.89
N HIS A 77 -1.12 1.05 2.58
CA HIS A 77 -0.58 1.89 1.52
C HIS A 77 -0.19 3.30 1.99
N THR A 78 0.36 3.40 3.21
CA THR A 78 0.61 4.66 3.97
C THR A 78 -0.67 5.41 4.36
N MET A 79 -0.58 6.35 5.30
CA MET A 79 -1.77 7.10 5.72
C MET A 79 -2.23 8.11 4.67
N TYR A 80 -1.33 8.75 3.93
CA TYR A 80 -1.66 9.89 3.05
C TYR A 80 -1.09 9.75 1.61
N HIS A 81 -0.77 8.52 1.22
CA HIS A 81 -0.10 8.21 -0.04
C HIS A 81 1.24 8.99 -0.19
N ASP A 82 2.01 8.99 0.89
CA ASP A 82 3.29 9.66 0.96
C ASP A 82 4.42 8.70 0.56
N ARG A 83 5.41 9.25 -0.14
CA ARG A 83 6.58 8.47 -0.52
C ARG A 83 7.45 8.17 0.70
N ILE A 84 7.86 6.91 0.80
CA ILE A 84 8.63 6.41 1.94
C ILE A 84 10.12 6.76 1.92
N ASP A 85 10.61 7.26 0.79
CA ASP A 85 12.01 7.66 0.58
C ASP A 85 12.26 9.16 0.83
N THR A 86 11.33 9.82 1.51
CA THR A 86 11.49 11.22 1.94
C THR A 86 12.06 11.28 3.36
N SER A 87 12.86 12.31 3.65
CA SER A 87 13.58 12.43 4.93
C SER A 87 12.66 12.53 6.15
N TYR A 88 11.48 13.14 5.99
CA TYR A 88 10.50 13.31 7.07
C TYR A 88 9.74 12.01 7.40
N PHE A 89 9.55 11.12 6.42
CA PHE A 89 8.67 9.97 6.57
C PHE A 89 9.17 8.95 7.61
N ARG A 90 10.50 8.83 7.76
CA ARG A 90 11.11 7.85 8.67
C ARG A 90 10.66 7.99 10.12
N GLU A 91 10.56 9.22 10.61
CA GLU A 91 10.18 9.49 11.99
C GLU A 91 8.68 9.26 12.24
N ASN A 92 7.86 9.41 11.20
CA ASN A 92 6.41 9.29 11.31
C ASN A 92 5.89 7.87 11.05
N PHE A 93 6.65 7.02 10.35
CA PHE A 93 6.14 5.74 9.85
C PHE A 93 5.64 4.79 10.94
N SER A 94 6.28 4.75 12.11
CA SER A 94 5.80 3.92 13.23
C SER A 94 4.40 4.33 13.69
N ASN A 95 4.13 5.64 13.75
CA ASN A 95 2.83 6.16 14.13
C ASN A 95 1.78 5.83 13.05
N GLU A 96 2.15 5.93 11.77
CA GLU A 96 1.28 5.58 10.66
C GLU A 96 0.89 4.09 10.65
N ILE A 97 1.87 3.19 10.84
CA ILE A 97 1.58 1.75 10.94
C ILE A 97 0.65 1.47 12.12
N GLU A 98 0.92 2.05 13.29
CA GLU A 98 0.09 1.83 14.48
C GLU A 98 -1.35 2.34 14.24
N LYS A 99 -1.48 3.52 13.66
CA LYS A 99 -2.78 4.12 13.32
C LYS A 99 -3.56 3.24 12.35
N PHE A 100 -2.94 2.79 11.26
CA PHE A 100 -3.59 1.89 10.30
C PHE A 100 -3.92 0.52 10.90
N SER A 101 -3.06 0.01 11.78
CA SER A 101 -3.32 -1.21 12.54
C SER A 101 -4.56 -1.09 13.41
N LYS A 102 -4.79 0.07 14.05
CA LYS A 102 -6.03 0.36 14.81
C LYS A 102 -7.25 0.41 13.88
N LEU A 103 -7.16 1.15 12.76
CA LEU A 103 -8.25 1.29 11.80
C LEU A 103 -8.69 -0.06 11.19
N THR A 104 -7.75 -1.00 11.05
CA THR A 104 -8.00 -2.31 10.44
C THR A 104 -8.16 -3.44 11.45
N ASN A 105 -8.35 -3.14 12.73
CA ASN A 105 -8.43 -4.15 13.80
C ASN A 105 -7.27 -5.18 13.75
N LYS A 106 -6.06 -4.70 13.45
CA LYS A 106 -4.81 -5.46 13.31
C LYS A 106 -4.83 -6.53 12.21
N LYS A 107 -5.79 -6.47 11.28
CA LYS A 107 -5.93 -7.43 10.17
C LYS A 107 -4.97 -7.18 9.02
N SER A 108 -4.45 -5.96 8.86
CA SER A 108 -3.47 -5.65 7.83
C SER A 108 -2.17 -6.43 8.05
N LYS A 109 -1.74 -7.17 7.01
CA LYS A 109 -0.49 -7.95 6.98
C LYS A 109 0.38 -7.74 5.75
N GLY A 110 -0.14 -7.06 4.74
CA GLY A 110 0.59 -6.67 3.54
C GLY A 110 0.88 -5.20 3.50
N PHE A 111 1.99 -4.81 2.88
CA PHE A 111 2.33 -3.42 2.61
C PHE A 111 2.68 -3.21 1.14
N ARG A 112 2.35 -2.02 0.62
CA ARG A 112 2.87 -1.52 -0.65
C ARG A 112 3.19 -0.04 -0.50
N ALA A 113 4.38 0.35 -0.94
CA ALA A 113 4.83 1.74 -0.92
C ALA A 113 4.14 2.53 -2.04
N PRO A 114 3.59 3.71 -1.75
CA PRO A 114 3.14 4.69 -2.75
C PRO A 114 4.19 4.91 -3.83
N THR A 115 3.75 4.91 -5.09
CA THR A 115 4.65 5.09 -6.25
C THR A 115 5.84 4.10 -6.25
N PHE A 116 5.67 2.92 -5.65
CA PHE A 116 6.71 1.90 -5.50
C PHE A 116 8.03 2.47 -4.97
N SER A 117 7.97 3.42 -4.03
CA SER A 117 9.13 4.20 -3.58
C SER A 117 10.08 3.46 -2.63
N LEU A 118 9.98 2.12 -2.54
CA LEU A 118 10.95 1.32 -1.80
C LEU A 118 12.28 1.26 -2.57
N ASN A 119 13.35 1.66 -1.90
CA ASN A 119 14.70 1.67 -2.43
C ASN A 119 15.71 1.60 -1.26
N GLN A 120 17.00 1.71 -1.57
CA GLN A 120 18.07 1.61 -0.57
C GLN A 120 17.99 2.68 0.54
N ASN A 121 17.45 3.87 0.25
CA ASN A 121 17.29 4.93 1.27
C ASN A 121 16.09 4.69 2.19
N SER A 122 15.13 3.86 1.75
CA SER A 122 13.91 3.51 2.50
C SER A 122 13.92 2.06 2.98
N SER A 123 15.02 1.31 2.84
CA SER A 123 15.10 -0.12 3.19
C SER A 123 14.84 -0.40 4.66
N TRP A 124 15.10 0.57 5.55
CA TRP A 124 14.78 0.52 6.98
C TRP A 124 13.30 0.24 7.26
N ILE A 125 12.41 0.49 6.28
CA ILE A 125 10.98 0.22 6.41
C ILE A 125 10.69 -1.27 6.57
N ILE A 126 11.53 -2.14 5.99
CA ILE A 126 11.35 -3.59 6.06
C ILE A 126 11.44 -4.06 7.52
N ASP A 127 12.37 -3.50 8.29
CA ASP A 127 12.49 -3.81 9.72
C ASP A 127 11.29 -3.28 10.50
N ALA A 128 10.80 -2.07 10.19
CA ALA A 128 9.62 -1.49 10.83
C ALA A 128 8.35 -2.30 10.56
N LEU A 129 8.17 -2.79 9.33
CA LEU A 129 7.08 -3.66 8.91
C LEU A 129 7.14 -5.01 9.63
N ALA A 130 8.31 -5.66 9.63
CA ALA A 130 8.52 -6.94 10.30
C ALA A 130 8.25 -6.85 11.82
N ASN A 131 8.78 -5.82 12.48
CA ASN A 131 8.55 -5.55 13.90
C ASN A 131 7.06 -5.28 14.22
N SER A 132 6.31 -4.77 13.24
CA SER A 132 4.86 -4.53 13.36
C SER A 132 4.00 -5.74 12.96
N GLY A 133 4.63 -6.88 12.64
CA GLY A 133 3.94 -8.11 12.30
C GLY A 133 3.33 -8.14 10.91
N TYR A 134 3.87 -7.36 9.96
CA TYR A 134 3.59 -7.50 8.53
C TYR A 134 4.33 -8.73 7.99
N LEU A 135 3.69 -9.43 7.05
CA LEU A 135 4.17 -10.70 6.51
C LEU A 135 4.81 -10.55 5.13
N TYR A 136 4.44 -9.51 4.38
CA TYR A 136 4.98 -9.27 3.05
C TYR A 136 4.94 -7.79 2.66
N ASP A 137 5.80 -7.47 1.70
CA ASP A 137 5.83 -6.22 0.94
C ASP A 137 5.55 -6.52 -0.55
N SER A 138 4.90 -5.59 -1.24
CA SER A 138 4.63 -5.66 -2.68
C SER A 138 5.06 -4.37 -3.39
N SER A 139 6.23 -3.84 -3.04
CA SER A 139 6.74 -2.56 -3.52
C SER A 139 7.88 -2.67 -4.53
N ILE A 140 8.55 -3.83 -4.60
CA ILE A 140 9.68 -4.01 -5.51
C ILE A 140 9.20 -4.30 -6.92
N VAL A 141 9.64 -3.46 -7.85
CA VAL A 141 9.37 -3.62 -9.29
C VAL A 141 10.69 -3.98 -9.98
N PRO A 142 10.85 -5.21 -10.51
CA PRO A 142 12.08 -5.67 -11.17
C PRO A 142 12.21 -5.11 -12.60
N ALA A 143 12.14 -3.79 -12.72
CA ALA A 143 12.24 -3.05 -13.97
C ALA A 143 12.87 -1.66 -13.71
N LYS A 144 13.30 -1.00 -14.79
CA LYS A 144 13.75 0.39 -14.74
C LYS A 144 12.63 1.29 -15.26
N THR A 145 12.20 2.27 -14.46
CA THR A 145 11.26 3.33 -14.86
C THR A 145 11.81 4.70 -14.50
N ASP A 146 11.11 5.77 -14.87
CA ASP A 146 11.52 7.14 -14.56
C ASP A 146 11.34 7.52 -13.09
N LEU A 147 10.41 6.88 -12.37
CA LEU A 147 10.03 7.26 -11.00
C LEU A 147 10.48 6.27 -9.92
N TYR A 148 10.67 5.01 -10.28
CA TYR A 148 10.96 3.90 -9.36
C TYR A 148 11.53 2.68 -10.10
N GLY A 149 11.82 1.63 -9.35
CA GLY A 149 12.18 0.32 -9.87
C GLY A 149 13.59 -0.10 -9.51
N MET A 150 13.78 -1.42 -9.47
CA MET A 150 14.99 -2.09 -9.05
C MET A 150 15.36 -3.12 -10.12
N PRO A 151 16.07 -2.72 -11.19
CA PRO A 151 16.25 -3.56 -12.37
C PRO A 151 17.04 -4.86 -12.11
N ASN A 152 17.76 -4.96 -10.98
CA ASN A 152 18.48 -6.19 -10.61
C ASN A 152 17.71 -7.04 -9.59
N ALA A 153 16.49 -6.65 -9.22
CA ALA A 153 15.64 -7.43 -8.32
C ALA A 153 15.22 -8.76 -8.94
N ASP A 154 14.97 -9.76 -8.10
CA ASP A 154 14.40 -11.03 -8.55
C ASP A 154 13.01 -10.81 -9.17
N THR A 155 12.71 -11.60 -10.20
CA THR A 155 11.43 -11.56 -10.93
C THR A 155 10.38 -12.47 -10.31
N LYS A 156 10.77 -13.35 -9.39
CA LYS A 156 9.90 -14.23 -8.61
C LYS A 156 9.84 -13.75 -7.16
N PRO A 157 8.80 -14.09 -6.39
CA PRO A 157 8.77 -13.78 -4.95
C PRO A 157 9.98 -14.33 -4.20
N TYR A 158 10.57 -13.52 -3.32
CA TYR A 158 11.79 -13.80 -2.57
C TYR A 158 11.77 -13.12 -1.20
N ARG A 159 12.67 -13.50 -0.30
CA ARG A 159 12.82 -12.85 1.00
C ARG A 159 13.73 -11.64 0.87
N ILE A 160 13.35 -10.55 1.52
CA ILE A 160 14.10 -9.30 1.56
C ILE A 160 14.40 -8.91 3.00
N SER A 161 15.42 -8.08 3.17
CA SER A 161 15.75 -7.40 4.42
C SER A 161 16.11 -5.94 4.15
N SER A 162 16.29 -5.16 5.22
CA SER A 162 16.81 -3.80 5.10
C SER A 162 18.22 -3.73 4.48
N GLN A 163 18.95 -4.85 4.40
CA GLN A 163 20.28 -4.94 3.80
C GLN A 163 20.27 -5.56 2.39
N SER A 164 19.25 -6.34 2.04
CA SER A 164 19.11 -6.97 0.73
C SER A 164 17.69 -6.82 0.19
N LEU A 165 17.51 -5.81 -0.66
CA LEU A 165 16.25 -5.59 -1.37
C LEU A 165 16.21 -6.26 -2.74
N GLU A 166 17.34 -6.46 -3.43
CA GLU A 166 17.34 -6.97 -4.82
C GLU A 166 17.52 -8.50 -4.91
N LYS A 167 17.93 -9.16 -3.83
CA LYS A 167 18.23 -10.59 -3.84
C LYS A 167 17.64 -11.29 -2.63
N ASN A 168 17.37 -12.58 -2.82
CA ASN A 168 16.85 -13.44 -1.77
C ASN A 168 17.82 -13.48 -0.57
N ASP A 169 17.35 -12.97 0.56
CA ASP A 169 18.04 -13.00 1.84
C ASP A 169 17.59 -14.24 2.61
N SER A 170 18.40 -15.31 2.52
CA SER A 170 18.09 -16.65 3.05
C SER A 170 18.98 -17.02 4.22
#